data_AF-A0A843SFL8-F1
#
_entry.id   AF-A0A843SFL8-F1
#
_cell.length_a   1.000
_cell.length_b   1.000
_cell.length_c   1.000
_cell.angle_alpha   90.00
_cell.angle_beta   90.00
_cell.angle_gamma   90.00
#
_symmetry.space_group_name_H-M   'P 1'
#
loop_
_entity.id
_entity.type
_entity.pdbx_description
1 polymer ?
#
loop_
_entity_poly.entity_id
_entity_poly.type
_entity_poly.pdbx_seq_one_letter_code
_entity_poly.pdbx_strand_id
1 'polypeptide(L)'
;MARTELTMVTLIDLFHKMEDGGISAPAYTRAFVWNKSRIVDLLESIYQGYPIGTILVVEGIPDQFETADVNLSRFPRLKETQYDRYSTLWVIDGLQRLIALYGSLKGDYTDMEVYFDLRQDRFLQKTRAVSDDSVVKMSSLFDYVKFMGLQEKFFQSEHSADLVGSLNQLHRAFIEYQIPLQVVRDVDMNEAVNVFARLNKSGLALSRQEIERAKNQPDPKKPS
;
A
#
# COMPACT_ATOMS: atom_id res chain seq x y z
N MET A 1 17.13 14.37 -19.10
CA MET A 1 15.71 14.33 -19.53
C MET A 1 15.05 13.26 -18.69
N ALA A 2 13.88 13.54 -18.12
CA ALA A 2 13.15 12.57 -17.30
C ALA A 2 12.99 11.24 -18.05
N ARG A 3 13.32 10.14 -17.39
CA ARG A 3 13.14 8.79 -17.92
C ARG A 3 12.01 8.11 -17.17
N THR A 4 11.16 7.39 -17.89
CA THR A 4 10.05 6.65 -17.27
C THR A 4 10.18 5.17 -17.59
N GLU A 5 10.07 4.36 -16.55
CA GLU A 5 10.14 2.91 -16.61
C GLU A 5 8.87 2.32 -16.01
N LEU A 6 8.36 1.24 -16.60
CA LEU A 6 7.21 0.50 -16.07
C LEU A 6 7.68 -0.88 -15.65
N THR A 7 7.42 -1.25 -14.41
CA THR A 7 7.76 -2.56 -13.85
C THR A 7 6.51 -3.20 -13.25
N MET A 8 6.51 -4.52 -13.11
CA MET A 8 5.48 -5.25 -12.36
C MET A 8 6.08 -5.65 -11.02
N VAL A 9 5.38 -5.34 -9.93
CA VAL A 9 5.84 -5.64 -8.56
C VAL A 9 4.76 -6.37 -7.78
N THR A 10 5.16 -7.32 -6.93
CA THR A 10 4.21 -8.02 -6.06
C THR A 10 3.80 -7.14 -4.87
N LEU A 11 2.69 -7.50 -4.22
CA LEU A 11 2.27 -6.84 -2.98
C LEU A 11 3.33 -6.96 -1.88
N ILE A 12 3.95 -8.14 -1.74
CA ILE A 12 4.97 -8.37 -0.71
C ILE A 12 6.22 -7.52 -0.93
N ASP A 13 6.67 -7.36 -2.18
CA ASP A 13 7.81 -6.49 -2.53
C ASP A 13 7.50 -5.02 -2.22
N LEU A 14 6.30 -4.56 -2.54
CA LEU A 14 5.85 -3.21 -2.20
C LEU A 14 5.81 -3.00 -0.69
N PHE A 15 5.27 -3.96 0.08
CA PHE A 15 5.21 -3.84 1.52
C PHE A 15 6.59 -3.82 2.17
N HIS A 16 7.54 -4.64 1.70
CA HIS A 16 8.93 -4.57 2.17
C HIS A 16 9.55 -3.20 1.88
N LYS A 17 9.37 -2.68 0.66
CA LYS A 17 9.84 -1.34 0.28
C LYS A 17 9.24 -0.22 1.13
N MET A 18 8.00 -0.37 1.58
CA MET A 18 7.39 0.59 2.49
C MET A 18 8.01 0.52 3.89
N GLU A 19 8.27 -0.70 4.40
CA GLU A 19 8.82 -0.93 5.74
C GLU A 19 10.31 -0.54 5.86
N ASP A 20 11.08 -0.67 4.77
CA ASP A 20 12.52 -0.35 4.72
C ASP A 20 12.82 1.07 4.21
N GLY A 21 11.83 1.80 3.68
CA GLY A 21 11.99 3.17 3.17
C GLY A 21 12.42 3.26 1.71
N GLY A 22 12.47 2.14 0.99
CA GLY A 22 12.63 2.10 -0.46
C GLY A 22 11.46 2.76 -1.21
N ILE A 23 10.26 2.79 -0.61
CA ILE A 23 9.12 3.61 -1.05
C ILE A 23 8.64 4.45 0.14
N SER A 24 8.40 5.74 -0.08
CA SER A 24 7.93 6.68 0.95
C SER A 24 6.85 7.62 0.47
N ALA A 25 6.03 8.10 1.41
CA ALA A 25 5.04 9.14 1.19
C ALA A 25 5.67 10.53 1.39
N PRO A 26 5.57 11.47 0.42
CA PRO A 26 6.08 12.83 0.60
C PRO A 26 5.31 13.64 1.65
N ALA A 27 5.94 14.61 2.31
CA ALA A 27 5.31 15.40 3.38
C ALA A 27 4.06 16.19 2.98
N TYR A 28 3.90 16.53 1.70
CA TYR A 28 2.71 17.21 1.16
C TYR A 28 1.57 16.23 0.79
N THR A 29 1.59 15.03 1.35
CA THR A 29 0.53 14.05 1.15
C THR A 29 -0.70 14.36 1.99
N ARG A 30 -1.86 13.97 1.47
CA ARG A 30 -3.13 14.10 2.17
C ARG A 30 -3.24 13.03 3.25
N ALA A 31 -3.95 13.37 4.31
CA ALA A 31 -4.41 12.38 5.27
C ALA A 31 -5.12 11.22 4.56
N PHE A 32 -5.04 10.03 5.16
CA PHE A 32 -5.84 8.90 4.68
C PHE A 32 -7.34 9.18 4.89
N VAL A 33 -8.15 9.03 3.83
CA VAL A 33 -9.59 9.36 3.83
C VAL A 33 -10.49 8.23 3.34
N TRP A 34 -9.95 7.06 3.00
CA TRP A 34 -10.76 5.94 2.55
C TRP A 34 -11.51 5.31 3.72
N ASN A 35 -12.80 5.03 3.50
CA ASN A 35 -13.60 4.24 4.41
C ASN A 35 -13.40 2.75 4.16
N LYS A 36 -13.91 1.93 5.07
CA LYS A 36 -13.77 0.47 5.03
C LYS A 36 -14.41 -0.19 3.80
N SER A 37 -15.50 0.37 3.27
CA SER A 37 -16.13 -0.12 2.04
C SER A 37 -15.18 0.00 0.86
N ARG A 38 -14.52 1.14 0.70
CA ARG A 38 -13.57 1.36 -0.40
C ARG A 38 -12.33 0.46 -0.30
N ILE A 39 -11.92 0.12 0.92
CA ILE A 39 -10.87 -0.89 1.16
C ILE A 39 -11.35 -2.27 0.68
N VAL A 40 -12.59 -2.65 1.02
CA VAL A 40 -13.18 -3.91 0.55
C VAL A 40 -13.27 -3.97 -0.98
N ASP A 41 -13.77 -2.91 -1.64
CA ASP A 41 -13.86 -2.86 -3.11
C ASP A 41 -12.48 -3.06 -3.78
N LEU A 42 -11.42 -2.54 -3.16
CA LEU A 42 -10.05 -2.71 -3.62
C LEU A 42 -9.57 -4.16 -3.49
N LEU A 43 -9.83 -4.79 -2.35
CA LEU A 43 -9.45 -6.19 -2.11
C LEU A 43 -10.27 -7.14 -2.98
N GLU A 44 -11.54 -6.84 -3.22
CA GLU A 44 -12.41 -7.59 -4.13
C GLU A 44 -11.90 -7.50 -5.58
N SER A 45 -11.45 -6.33 -6.00
CA SER A 45 -10.80 -6.17 -7.32
C SER A 45 -9.58 -7.06 -7.47
N ILE A 46 -8.72 -7.16 -6.44
CA ILE A 46 -7.56 -8.08 -6.44
C ILE A 46 -8.02 -9.54 -6.51
N TYR A 47 -8.99 -9.90 -5.68
CA TYR A 47 -9.50 -11.27 -5.61
C TYR A 47 -10.08 -11.75 -6.95
N GLN A 48 -10.77 -10.86 -7.67
CA GLN A 48 -11.33 -11.13 -9.01
C GLN A 48 -10.29 -11.01 -10.15
N GLY A 49 -9.03 -10.64 -9.85
CA GLY A 49 -7.99 -10.45 -10.86
C GLY A 49 -8.14 -9.17 -11.69
N TYR A 50 -8.92 -8.19 -11.23
CA TYR A 50 -9.08 -6.91 -11.90
C TYR A 50 -7.89 -5.98 -11.64
N PRO A 51 -7.51 -5.14 -12.61
CA PRO A 51 -6.45 -4.17 -12.41
C PRO A 51 -6.89 -3.07 -11.44
N ILE A 52 -6.11 -2.84 -10.39
CA ILE A 52 -6.37 -1.75 -9.42
C ILE A 52 -5.69 -0.43 -9.78
N GLY A 53 -5.17 -0.32 -11.01
CA GLY A 53 -4.42 0.82 -11.54
C GLY A 53 -2.93 0.80 -11.21
N THR A 54 -2.18 1.71 -11.84
CA THR A 54 -0.73 1.87 -11.66
C THR A 54 -0.40 2.62 -10.38
N ILE A 55 0.73 2.32 -9.75
CA ILE A 55 1.36 3.18 -8.72
C ILE A 55 2.44 3.99 -9.41
N LEU A 56 2.40 5.31 -9.27
CA LEU A 56 3.42 6.19 -9.83
C LEU A 56 4.35 6.68 -8.72
N VAL A 57 5.65 6.53 -8.96
CA VAL A 57 6.69 6.99 -8.06
C VAL A 57 7.74 7.81 -8.80
N VAL A 58 8.39 8.72 -8.07
CA VAL A 58 9.57 9.44 -8.52
C VAL A 58 10.76 9.00 -7.69
N GLU A 59 11.87 8.67 -8.35
CA GLU A 59 13.13 8.42 -7.67
C GLU A 59 13.75 9.73 -7.18
N GLY A 60 14.13 9.79 -5.90
CA GLY A 60 14.74 10.96 -5.27
C GLY A 60 15.67 10.60 -4.12
N ILE A 61 16.54 11.53 -3.73
CA ILE A 61 17.45 11.33 -2.59
C ILE A 61 16.69 11.59 -1.28
N PRO A 62 16.87 10.80 -0.20
CA PRO A 62 16.18 10.98 1.09
C PRO A 62 16.24 12.40 1.70
N ASP A 63 17.24 13.21 1.33
CA ASP A 63 17.41 14.60 1.80
C ASP A 63 16.69 15.65 0.92
N GLN A 64 16.02 15.23 -0.16
CA GLN A 64 15.29 16.11 -1.08
C GLN A 64 13.79 16.20 -0.80
N PHE A 65 13.26 15.29 0.01
CA PHE A 65 11.85 15.28 0.36
C PHE A 65 11.70 14.92 1.83
N GLU A 66 10.98 15.74 2.59
CA GLU A 66 10.57 15.36 3.93
C GLU A 66 9.58 14.17 3.85
N THR A 67 9.79 13.18 4.71
CA THR A 67 8.86 12.06 4.85
C THR A 67 7.59 12.53 5.54
N ALA A 68 6.43 12.07 5.07
CA ALA A 68 5.17 12.39 5.71
C ALA A 68 5.12 11.95 7.17
N ASP A 69 4.45 12.73 8.01
CA ASP A 69 4.14 12.31 9.38
C ASP A 69 3.39 10.96 9.33
N VAL A 70 3.94 9.96 10.00
CA VAL A 70 3.40 8.60 10.08
C VAL A 70 1.98 8.59 10.65
N ASN A 71 1.67 9.48 11.58
CA ASN A 71 0.33 9.58 12.18
C ASN A 71 -0.70 10.13 11.17
N LEU A 72 -0.24 10.96 10.24
CA LEU A 72 -1.08 11.58 9.21
C LEU A 72 -1.22 10.67 7.97
N SER A 73 -0.10 10.13 7.51
CA SER A 73 0.00 9.35 6.27
C SER A 73 -0.38 7.89 6.46
N ARG A 74 -0.36 7.35 7.69
CA ARG A 74 -0.55 5.91 7.96
C ARG A 74 0.45 5.02 7.20
N PHE A 75 1.56 5.58 6.73
CA PHE A 75 2.68 4.83 6.17
C PHE A 75 3.46 4.15 7.32
N PRO A 76 4.07 2.97 7.13
CA PRO A 76 4.85 2.35 8.19
C PRO A 76 6.01 3.23 8.65
N ARG A 77 6.36 3.11 9.94
CA ARG A 77 7.59 3.69 10.46
C ARG A 77 8.78 2.96 9.85
N LEU A 78 9.75 3.72 9.37
CA LEU A 78 11.02 3.17 8.89
C LEU A 78 11.73 2.44 10.02
N LYS A 79 12.27 1.26 9.73
CA LYS A 79 13.20 0.60 10.66
C LYS A 79 14.48 1.45 10.72
N GLU A 80 14.84 1.93 11.92
CA GLU A 80 15.96 2.87 12.17
C GLU A 80 17.32 2.41 11.60
N THR A 81 17.46 1.16 11.17
CA THR A 81 18.74 0.54 10.80
C THR A 81 19.02 0.45 9.30
N GLN A 82 18.15 0.93 8.40
CA GLN A 82 18.38 0.78 6.96
C GLN A 82 17.94 2.00 6.13
N TYR A 83 18.46 3.19 6.46
CA TYR A 83 18.67 4.20 5.41
C TYR A 83 19.76 3.67 4.48
N ASP A 84 19.42 2.73 3.62
CA ASP A 84 20.28 2.42 2.50
C ASP A 84 20.32 3.70 1.66
N ARG A 85 21.51 4.26 1.47
CA ARG A 85 21.72 5.59 0.85
C ARG A 85 21.43 5.58 -0.66
N TYR A 86 20.70 4.59 -1.13
CA TYR A 86 20.31 4.36 -2.51
C TYR A 86 18.85 4.80 -2.64
N SER A 87 18.65 6.02 -3.15
CA SER A 87 17.42 6.52 -3.79
C SER A 87 16.06 5.98 -3.27
N THR A 88 15.29 6.84 -2.62
CA THR A 88 13.90 6.54 -2.23
C THR A 88 12.94 6.77 -3.39
N LEU A 89 11.93 5.91 -3.52
CA LEU A 89 10.82 6.09 -4.44
C LEU A 89 9.67 6.84 -3.75
N TRP A 90 9.44 8.08 -4.15
CA TRP A 90 8.40 8.94 -3.59
C TRP A 90 7.08 8.74 -4.30
N VAL A 91 6.03 8.34 -3.56
CA VAL A 91 4.71 8.08 -4.13
C VAL A 91 4.06 9.37 -4.61
N ILE A 92 3.73 9.41 -5.91
CA ILE A 92 3.09 10.54 -6.58
C ILE A 92 1.59 10.29 -6.76
N ASP A 93 1.22 9.09 -7.20
CA ASP A 93 -0.16 8.64 -7.35
C ASP A 93 -0.35 7.23 -6.80
N GLY A 94 -1.56 6.95 -6.30
CA GLY A 94 -1.90 5.65 -5.71
C GLY A 94 -1.62 5.52 -4.21
N LEU A 95 -1.26 6.61 -3.53
CA LEU A 95 -0.93 6.58 -2.11
C LEU A 95 -2.05 5.98 -1.23
N GLN A 96 -3.30 6.40 -1.43
CA GLN A 96 -4.44 5.88 -0.64
C GLN A 96 -4.66 4.38 -0.89
N ARG A 97 -4.44 3.90 -2.13
CA ARG A 97 -4.49 2.47 -2.46
C ARG A 97 -3.38 1.72 -1.71
N LEU A 98 -2.16 2.25 -1.74
CA LEU A 98 -1.01 1.64 -1.08
C LEU A 98 -1.18 1.55 0.44
N ILE A 99 -1.69 2.61 1.07
CA ILE A 99 -2.03 2.62 2.51
C ILE A 99 -3.13 1.60 2.82
N ALA A 100 -4.20 1.56 2.02
CA ALA A 100 -5.30 0.61 2.23
C ALA A 100 -4.83 -0.85 2.11
N LEU A 101 -4.00 -1.17 1.11
CA LEU A 101 -3.41 -2.50 0.93
C LEU A 101 -2.51 -2.86 2.10
N TYR A 102 -1.55 -1.99 2.43
CA TYR A 102 -0.66 -2.24 3.55
C TYR A 102 -1.43 -2.42 4.84
N GLY A 103 -2.37 -1.52 5.15
CA GLY A 103 -3.08 -1.53 6.42
C GLY A 103 -4.06 -2.69 6.59
N SER A 104 -4.62 -3.23 5.50
CA SER A 104 -5.53 -4.38 5.55
C SER A 104 -4.83 -5.73 5.43
N LEU A 105 -3.62 -5.79 4.85
CA LEU A 105 -2.92 -7.03 4.52
C LEU A 105 -1.63 -7.29 5.31
N LYS A 106 -1.00 -6.26 5.90
CA LYS A 106 0.27 -6.44 6.63
C LYS A 106 0.40 -5.59 7.90
N GLY A 107 -0.06 -4.35 7.84
CA GLY A 107 -0.06 -3.42 8.97
C GLY A 107 -1.01 -3.81 10.09
N ASP A 108 -0.84 -3.14 11.23
CA ASP A 108 -1.65 -3.36 12.43
C ASP A 108 -2.63 -2.19 12.65
N TYR A 109 -3.52 -1.97 11.68
CA TYR A 109 -4.54 -0.91 11.73
C TYR A 109 -5.92 -1.52 11.97
N THR A 110 -6.41 -1.40 13.20
CA THR A 110 -7.70 -1.97 13.63
C THR A 110 -8.89 -1.45 12.81
N ASP A 111 -8.82 -0.19 12.35
CA ASP A 111 -9.82 0.46 11.52
C ASP A 111 -9.81 0.00 10.06
N MET A 112 -8.73 -0.65 9.60
CA MET A 112 -8.57 -1.19 8.25
C MET A 112 -8.70 -2.72 8.18
N GLU A 113 -9.00 -3.39 9.29
CA GLU A 113 -9.12 -4.84 9.33
C GLU A 113 -10.24 -5.36 8.41
N VAL A 114 -9.88 -6.17 7.43
CA VAL A 114 -10.83 -6.89 6.59
C VAL A 114 -10.72 -8.38 6.85
N TYR A 115 -11.85 -9.07 6.73
CA TYR A 115 -11.97 -10.50 6.90
C TYR A 115 -12.55 -11.11 5.62
N PHE A 116 -12.34 -12.41 5.40
CA PHE A 116 -12.87 -13.16 4.28
C PHE A 116 -13.56 -14.43 4.78
N ASP A 117 -14.76 -14.70 4.28
CA ASP A 117 -15.49 -15.93 4.54
C ASP A 117 -15.19 -16.94 3.44
N LEU A 118 -14.46 -18.01 3.79
CA LEU A 118 -14.03 -19.04 2.84
C LEU A 118 -15.18 -19.90 2.28
N ARG A 119 -16.34 -19.93 2.96
CA ARG A 119 -17.52 -20.67 2.50
C ARG A 119 -18.37 -19.83 1.56
N GLN A 120 -18.48 -18.53 1.86
CA GLN A 120 -19.35 -17.61 1.13
C GLN A 120 -18.61 -16.80 0.06
N ASP A 121 -17.30 -16.95 -0.02
CA ASP A 121 -16.45 -16.30 -1.03
C ASP A 121 -16.58 -14.78 -1.03
N ARG A 122 -16.62 -14.17 0.16
CA ARG A 122 -16.90 -12.74 0.31
C ARG A 122 -16.10 -12.06 1.42
N PHE A 123 -15.81 -10.79 1.19
CA PHE A 123 -15.19 -9.91 2.18
C PHE A 123 -16.19 -9.44 3.23
N LEU A 124 -15.69 -9.26 4.45
CA LEU A 124 -16.47 -8.93 5.63
C LEU A 124 -15.85 -7.74 6.37
N GLN A 125 -16.71 -6.76 6.65
CA GLN A 125 -16.40 -5.62 7.49
C GLN A 125 -16.90 -5.93 8.90
N LYS A 126 -16.06 -6.55 9.74
CA LYS A 126 -16.45 -7.11 11.04
C LYS A 126 -17.39 -6.19 11.83
N THR A 127 -18.65 -6.59 11.98
CA THR A 127 -19.62 -5.92 12.87
C THR A 127 -20.58 -6.85 13.63
N ARG A 128 -20.73 -8.16 13.33
CA ARG A 128 -21.34 -9.16 14.25
C ARG A 128 -21.31 -10.59 13.68
N ALA A 129 -21.11 -11.56 14.59
CA ALA A 129 -21.44 -13.00 14.50
C ALA A 129 -21.22 -13.70 13.14
N VAL A 130 -20.00 -13.64 12.61
CA VAL A 130 -19.60 -14.59 11.56
C VAL A 130 -18.93 -15.77 12.25
N SER A 131 -19.30 -16.97 11.82
CA SER A 131 -18.73 -18.22 12.33
C SER A 131 -17.22 -18.18 12.20
N ASP A 132 -16.50 -18.33 13.31
CA ASP A 132 -15.04 -18.33 13.30
C ASP A 132 -14.46 -19.56 12.56
N ASP A 133 -15.30 -20.56 12.25
CA ASP A 133 -14.88 -21.83 11.63
C ASP A 133 -14.45 -21.73 10.16
N SER A 134 -14.67 -20.59 9.50
CA SER A 134 -14.42 -20.39 8.06
C SER A 134 -13.89 -18.99 7.72
N VAL A 135 -13.63 -18.16 8.74
CA VAL A 135 -13.24 -16.76 8.56
C VAL A 135 -11.74 -16.59 8.67
N VAL A 136 -11.18 -15.83 7.73
CA VAL A 136 -9.76 -15.46 7.67
C VAL A 136 -9.63 -13.97 7.89
N LYS A 137 -8.76 -13.54 8.81
CA LYS A 137 -8.31 -12.14 8.87
C LYS A 137 -7.30 -11.92 7.74
N MET A 138 -7.55 -10.96 6.86
CA MET A 138 -6.76 -10.75 5.64
C MET A 138 -5.28 -10.48 5.90
N SER A 139 -4.95 -9.82 7.01
CA SER A 139 -3.55 -9.59 7.39
C SER A 139 -2.76 -10.85 7.80
N SER A 140 -3.44 -11.99 7.92
CA SER A 140 -2.79 -13.27 8.18
C SER A 140 -2.17 -13.89 6.92
N LEU A 141 -2.58 -13.46 5.72
CA LEU A 141 -2.09 -14.04 4.46
C LEU A 141 -0.61 -13.73 4.20
N PHE A 142 -0.10 -12.59 4.68
CA PHE A 142 1.28 -12.16 4.49
C PHE A 142 2.18 -12.45 5.72
N ASP A 143 1.66 -13.16 6.71
CA ASP A 143 2.39 -13.58 7.90
C ASP A 143 2.48 -15.11 7.90
N TYR A 144 3.67 -15.64 7.66
CA TYR A 144 3.90 -17.08 7.52
C TYR A 144 3.38 -17.89 8.72
N VAL A 145 3.61 -17.39 9.95
CA VAL A 145 3.20 -18.11 11.17
C VAL A 145 1.68 -18.11 11.29
N LYS A 146 1.03 -16.96 11.05
CA LYS A 146 -0.45 -16.88 11.07
C LYS A 146 -1.08 -17.70 9.96
N PHE A 147 -0.52 -17.67 8.75
CA PHE A 147 -1.04 -18.43 7.61
C PHE A 147 -0.95 -19.95 7.85
N MET A 148 0.19 -20.44 8.35
CA MET A 148 0.34 -21.85 8.74
C MET A 148 -0.68 -22.25 9.82
N GLY A 149 -0.91 -21.38 10.80
CA GLY A 149 -1.95 -21.61 11.82
C GLY A 149 -3.36 -21.69 11.24
N LEU A 150 -3.68 -20.91 10.19
CA LEU A 150 -4.95 -21.02 9.48
C LEU A 150 -5.06 -22.35 8.71
N GLN A 151 -3.99 -22.77 8.04
CA GLN A 151 -3.97 -24.06 7.35
C GLN A 151 -4.19 -25.22 8.32
N GLU A 152 -3.51 -25.23 9.47
CA GLU A 152 -3.70 -26.24 10.51
C GLU A 152 -5.13 -26.22 11.06
N LYS A 153 -5.65 -25.02 11.38
CA LYS A 153 -7.03 -24.83 11.88
C LYS A 153 -8.05 -25.43 10.92
N PHE A 154 -7.98 -25.12 9.63
CA PHE A 154 -8.97 -25.61 8.67
C PHE A 154 -8.75 -27.06 8.28
N PHE A 155 -7.51 -27.56 8.32
CA PHE A 155 -7.22 -28.96 8.07
C PHE A 155 -7.91 -29.90 9.08
N GLN A 156 -8.04 -29.45 10.33
CA GLN A 156 -8.71 -30.17 11.42
C GLN A 156 -10.26 -30.07 11.38
N SER A 157 -10.82 -29.28 10.47
CA SER A 157 -12.27 -29.09 10.37
C SER A 157 -12.98 -30.21 9.61
N GLU A 158 -14.28 -30.40 9.84
CA GLU A 158 -15.10 -31.38 9.10
C GLU A 158 -15.14 -31.09 7.58
N HIS A 159 -14.98 -29.83 7.19
CA HIS A 159 -14.98 -29.36 5.80
C HIS A 159 -13.56 -29.04 5.28
N SER A 160 -12.56 -29.82 5.74
CA SER A 160 -11.13 -29.58 5.49
C SER A 160 -10.79 -29.37 4.01
N ALA A 161 -11.25 -30.25 3.11
CA ALA A 161 -10.92 -30.17 1.70
C ALA A 161 -11.36 -28.84 1.05
N ASP A 162 -12.59 -28.41 1.31
CA ASP A 162 -13.15 -27.18 0.75
C ASP A 162 -12.49 -25.94 1.37
N LEU A 163 -12.35 -25.90 2.70
CA LEU A 163 -11.79 -24.73 3.40
C LEU A 163 -10.30 -24.54 3.10
N VAL A 164 -9.51 -25.62 3.07
CA VAL A 164 -8.09 -25.54 2.71
C VAL A 164 -7.93 -25.17 1.23
N GLY A 165 -8.80 -25.68 0.36
CA GLY A 165 -8.86 -25.30 -1.05
C GLY A 165 -9.10 -23.80 -1.23
N SER A 166 -10.16 -23.27 -0.62
CA SER A 166 -10.52 -21.86 -0.64
C SER A 166 -9.43 -20.97 -0.02
N LEU A 167 -8.82 -21.40 1.11
CA LEU A 167 -7.73 -20.66 1.74
C LEU A 167 -6.52 -20.52 0.79
N ASN A 168 -6.14 -21.61 0.13
CA ASN A 168 -5.01 -21.61 -0.80
C ASN A 168 -5.32 -20.78 -2.06
N GLN A 169 -6.57 -20.79 -2.55
CA GLN A 169 -7.00 -19.92 -3.65
C GLN A 169 -6.93 -18.44 -3.25
N LEU A 170 -7.48 -18.09 -2.08
CA LEU A 170 -7.41 -16.74 -1.52
C LEU A 170 -5.96 -16.29 -1.38
N HIS A 171 -5.10 -17.11 -0.76
CA HIS A 171 -3.68 -16.78 -0.59
C HIS A 171 -2.99 -16.54 -1.93
N ARG A 172 -3.17 -17.44 -2.89
CA ARG A 172 -2.61 -17.30 -4.24
C ARG A 172 -3.04 -16.00 -4.92
N ALA A 173 -4.33 -15.65 -4.85
CA ALA A 173 -4.86 -14.45 -5.48
C ALA A 173 -4.17 -13.17 -4.98
N PHE A 174 -3.67 -13.13 -3.74
CA PHE A 174 -2.98 -11.97 -3.17
C PHE A 174 -1.45 -12.05 -3.28
N ILE A 175 -0.85 -13.22 -3.08
CA ILE A 175 0.62 -13.37 -3.15
C ILE A 175 1.14 -13.22 -4.58
N GLU A 176 0.41 -13.75 -5.57
CA GLU A 176 0.79 -13.68 -6.98
C GLU A 176 0.35 -12.38 -7.66
N TYR A 177 -0.46 -11.54 -6.99
CA TYR A 177 -0.95 -10.30 -7.58
C TYR A 177 0.18 -9.31 -7.83
N GLN A 178 0.28 -8.84 -9.07
CA GLN A 178 1.27 -7.85 -9.49
C GLN A 178 0.61 -6.51 -9.83
N ILE A 179 1.18 -5.44 -9.30
CA ILE A 179 0.78 -4.07 -9.58
C ILE A 179 1.78 -3.44 -10.55
N PRO A 180 1.32 -2.71 -11.58
CA PRO A 180 2.21 -1.87 -12.37
C PRO A 180 2.78 -0.73 -11.53
N LEU A 181 4.11 -0.66 -11.42
CA LEU A 181 4.86 0.42 -10.79
C LEU A 181 5.56 1.25 -11.88
N GLN A 182 5.10 2.48 -12.05
CA GLN A 182 5.71 3.44 -12.97
C GLN A 182 6.72 4.29 -12.21
N VAL A 183 7.98 4.22 -12.61
CA VAL A 183 9.10 4.93 -11.98
C VAL A 183 9.58 6.04 -12.89
N VAL A 184 9.56 7.27 -12.37
CA VAL A 184 10.17 8.44 -13.02
C VAL A 184 11.55 8.68 -12.41
N ARG A 185 12.57 8.70 -13.25
CA ARG A 185 13.99 8.88 -12.89
C ARG A 185 14.56 10.12 -13.55
N ASP A 186 15.74 10.52 -13.11
CA ASP A 186 16.52 11.64 -13.65
C ASP A 186 15.76 12.98 -13.64
N VAL A 187 14.96 13.19 -12.59
CA VAL A 187 14.21 14.42 -12.35
C VAL A 187 14.72 15.14 -11.12
N ASP A 188 14.73 16.46 -11.15
CA ASP A 188 14.98 17.25 -9.95
C ASP A 188 13.70 17.42 -9.09
N MET A 189 13.86 17.97 -7.89
CA MET A 189 12.74 18.19 -6.96
C MET A 189 11.62 19.06 -7.54
N ASN A 190 11.97 20.10 -8.31
CA ASN A 190 10.98 20.99 -8.91
C ASN A 190 10.19 20.26 -10.00
N GLU A 191 10.86 19.44 -10.80
CA GLU A 191 10.23 18.56 -11.79
C GLU A 191 9.32 17.52 -11.12
N ALA A 192 9.77 16.88 -10.04
CA ALA A 192 8.98 15.94 -9.26
C ALA A 192 7.69 16.57 -8.70
N VAL A 193 7.80 17.76 -8.09
CA VAL A 193 6.65 18.54 -7.60
C VAL A 193 5.72 18.93 -8.76
N ASN A 194 6.27 19.26 -9.93
CA ASN A 194 5.47 19.58 -11.12
C ASN A 194 4.72 18.35 -11.66
N VAL A 195 5.35 17.16 -11.66
CA VAL A 195 4.68 15.89 -12.02
C VAL A 195 3.54 15.63 -11.03
N PHE A 196 3.80 15.76 -9.72
CA PHE A 196 2.79 15.64 -8.67
C PHE A 196 1.62 16.62 -8.84
N ALA A 197 1.92 17.89 -9.08
CA ALA A 197 0.90 18.92 -9.26
C ALA A 197 0.05 18.71 -10.53
N ARG A 198 0.64 18.17 -11.61
CA ARG A 198 -0.08 17.88 -12.85
C ARG A 198 -1.05 16.71 -12.70
N LEU A 199 -0.65 15.66 -12.00
CA LEU A 199 -1.48 14.46 -11.84
C LEU A 199 -2.58 14.62 -10.80
N ASN A 200 -2.32 15.37 -9.73
CA ASN A 200 -3.36 15.66 -8.73
C ASN A 200 -4.45 16.62 -9.25
N LYS A 201 -4.19 17.36 -10.34
CA LYS A 201 -5.23 18.18 -10.99
C LYS A 201 -6.36 17.35 -11.62
N SER A 202 -6.10 16.11 -12.02
CA SER A 202 -7.11 15.20 -12.59
C SER A 202 -7.94 14.45 -11.53
N GLY A 203 -7.42 14.28 -10.31
CA GLY A 203 -8.05 13.46 -9.27
C GLY A 203 -8.81 14.23 -8.21
N LEU A 204 -8.25 15.33 -7.69
CA LEU A 204 -8.83 16.31 -6.75
C LEU A 204 -7.73 17.39 -6.53
N ALA A 205 -7.90 18.60 -7.06
CA ALA A 205 -6.87 19.65 -7.06
C ALA A 205 -6.24 19.91 -5.67
N LEU A 206 -4.93 20.10 -5.62
CA LEU A 206 -4.22 20.50 -4.40
C LEU A 206 -4.75 21.86 -3.92
N SER A 207 -5.00 21.98 -2.61
CA SER A 207 -5.33 23.26 -2.00
C SER A 207 -4.10 24.19 -2.06
N ARG A 208 -4.33 25.50 -2.05
CA ARG A 208 -3.26 26.51 -2.12
C ARG A 208 -2.20 26.31 -1.03
N GLN A 209 -2.61 25.88 0.16
CA GLN A 209 -1.71 25.59 1.28
C GLN A 209 -0.85 24.33 1.03
N GLU A 210 -1.37 23.32 0.33
CA GLU A 210 -0.63 22.11 -0.04
C GLU A 210 0.46 22.43 -1.09
N ILE A 211 0.14 23.29 -2.05
CA ILE A 211 1.08 23.78 -3.06
C ILE A 211 2.16 24.65 -2.42
N GLU A 212 1.78 25.55 -1.50
CA GLU A 212 2.73 26.40 -0.77
C GLU A 212 3.66 25.56 0.13
N ARG A 213 3.17 24.50 0.79
CA ARG A 213 4.02 23.56 1.53
C ARG A 213 5.00 22.81 0.63
N ALA A 214 4.55 22.32 -0.53
CA ALA A 214 5.43 21.63 -1.48
C ALA A 214 6.52 22.57 -2.08
N LYS A 215 6.22 23.86 -2.23
CA LYS A 215 7.15 24.87 -2.79
C LYS A 215 8.12 25.47 -1.78
N ASN A 216 7.76 25.49 -0.49
CA ASN A 216 8.55 26.14 0.56
C ASN A 216 9.54 25.19 1.26
N GLN A 217 9.75 23.98 0.75
CA GLN A 217 10.80 23.11 1.28
C GLN A 217 12.18 23.72 0.93
N PRO A 218 13.09 23.81 1.92
CA PRO A 218 14.41 24.37 1.70
C PRO A 218 15.18 23.53 0.68
N ASP A 219 15.66 24.19 -0.38
CA ASP A 219 16.54 23.57 -1.37
C ASP A 219 17.88 23.23 -0.69
N PRO A 220 18.24 21.94 -0.54
CA PRO A 220 19.47 21.56 0.15
C PRO A 220 20.75 22.04 -0.56
N LYS A 221 20.63 22.63 -1.77
CA LYS A 221 21.74 23.21 -2.53
C LYS A 221 21.94 24.72 -2.35
N LYS A 222 21.13 25.41 -1.54
CA LYS A 222 21.39 26.82 -1.20
C LYS A 222 21.97 26.92 0.21
N PRO A 223 23.29 27.14 0.37
CA PRO A 223 23.81 27.58 1.65
C PRO A 223 23.24 28.97 1.94
N SER A 224 22.71 29.11 3.16
CA SER A 224 22.40 30.38 3.82
C SER A 224 23.59 31.32 3.89
#